data_AF-A0A6I4K600-F1
#
_entry.id   AF-A0A6I4K600-F1
#
_cell.length_a   1.000
_cell.length_b   1.000
_cell.length_c   1.000
_cell.angle_alpha   90.00
_cell.angle_beta   90.00
_cell.angle_gamma   90.00
#
_symmetry.space_group_name_H-M   'P 1'
#
loop_
_entity.id
_entity.type
_entity.pdbx_description
1 polymer ?
#
loop_
_entity_poly.entity_id
_entity_poly.type
_entity_poly.pdbx_seq_one_letter_code
_entity_poly.pdbx_strand_id
1 'polypeptide(L)'
;MNNIKETNNKHEDLLSFFNFTSIGTLYNLTPLLFSEENQQALDELIGAAQVEIISFLEGIESDNALNQKIAEWRKQNQRSKNTRVIVKLINNTPHTFKIARTSFPLRQSERESFLLAPYAKTAFKSDFAYTYGAPWPNNKIMFNQFVDFIDQGVEVRFELGMIMSKSFGVISPRHRATVKNRIDSIGSSKIACTTKITNMDENVPFNFEVEITLG
;
A
#
# COMPACT_ATOMS: atom_id res chain seq x y z
N MET A 1 -50.88 -5.86 13.82
CA MET A 1 -49.75 -4.95 14.07
C MET A 1 -48.48 -5.78 14.04
N ASN A 2 -47.80 -5.82 12.90
CA ASN A 2 -46.50 -6.51 12.80
C ASN A 2 -45.39 -5.46 12.89
N ASN A 3 -44.51 -5.65 13.88
CA ASN A 3 -43.31 -4.87 14.10
C ASN A 3 -42.43 -4.90 12.85
N ILE A 4 -42.34 -3.78 12.16
CA ILE A 4 -41.25 -3.54 11.21
C ILE A 4 -40.02 -3.26 12.07
N LYS A 5 -39.15 -4.25 12.19
CA LYS A 5 -37.77 -3.99 12.60
C LYS A 5 -37.17 -3.14 11.48
N GLU A 6 -36.70 -1.94 11.81
CA GLU A 6 -35.79 -1.18 10.96
C GLU A 6 -34.49 -1.97 10.79
N THR A 7 -34.48 -2.87 9.82
CA THR A 7 -33.24 -3.43 9.28
C THR A 7 -32.70 -2.41 8.29
N ASN A 8 -31.46 -1.99 8.50
CA ASN A 8 -30.77 -0.96 7.72
C ASN A 8 -30.35 -1.46 6.32
N ASN A 9 -31.18 -2.30 5.70
CA ASN A 9 -30.85 -3.12 4.55
C ASN A 9 -31.93 -2.94 3.46
N LYS A 10 -32.04 -1.71 2.95
CA LYS A 10 -32.98 -1.31 1.89
C LYS A 10 -32.99 -2.27 0.69
N HIS A 11 -31.87 -2.96 0.42
CA HIS A 11 -31.72 -3.90 -0.68
C HIS A 11 -32.39 -5.26 -0.39
N GLU A 12 -32.32 -5.77 0.84
CA GLU A 12 -33.00 -7.01 1.22
C GLU A 12 -34.52 -6.82 1.27
N ASP A 13 -34.99 -5.66 1.74
CA ASP A 13 -36.41 -5.33 1.74
C ASP A 13 -36.98 -5.23 0.31
N LEU A 14 -36.23 -4.61 -0.61
CA LEU A 14 -36.56 -4.57 -2.04
C LEU A 14 -36.63 -5.97 -2.66
N LEU A 15 -35.61 -6.80 -2.44
CA LEU A 15 -35.58 -8.18 -2.93
C LEU A 15 -36.73 -9.03 -2.36
N SER A 16 -37.05 -8.84 -1.08
CA SER A 16 -38.19 -9.52 -0.44
C SER A 16 -39.52 -9.07 -1.06
N PHE A 17 -39.69 -7.78 -1.34
CA PHE A 17 -40.87 -7.24 -1.98
C PHE A 17 -41.08 -7.88 -3.36
N PHE A 18 -40.05 -7.96 -4.20
CA PHE A 18 -40.17 -8.63 -5.51
C PHE A 18 -40.45 -10.13 -5.39
N ASN A 19 -39.85 -10.82 -4.41
CA ASN A 19 -40.04 -12.25 -4.21
C ASN A 19 -41.43 -12.63 -3.66
N PHE A 20 -42.07 -11.76 -2.89
CA PHE A 20 -43.37 -12.03 -2.26
C PHE A 20 -44.55 -11.31 -2.92
N THR A 21 -44.32 -10.49 -3.95
CA THR A 21 -45.39 -9.81 -4.69
C THR A 21 -45.88 -10.67 -5.85
N SER A 22 -47.20 -10.80 -5.99
CA SER A 22 -47.79 -11.58 -7.08
C SER A 22 -47.45 -10.99 -8.46
N ILE A 23 -47.26 -11.85 -9.46
CA ILE A 23 -46.96 -11.43 -10.84
C ILE A 23 -48.00 -10.45 -11.39
N GLY A 24 -49.29 -10.61 -11.06
CA GLY A 24 -50.33 -9.68 -11.50
C GLY A 24 -50.20 -8.27 -10.89
N THR A 25 -49.75 -8.19 -9.63
CA THR A 25 -49.47 -6.90 -8.97
C THR A 25 -48.22 -6.26 -9.55
N LEU A 26 -47.17 -7.04 -9.82
CA LEU A 26 -45.98 -6.55 -10.53
C LEU A 26 -46.33 -6.05 -11.94
N TYR A 27 -47.22 -6.75 -12.64
CA TYR A 27 -47.68 -6.35 -13.99
C TYR A 27 -48.43 -5.01 -13.99
N ASN A 28 -49.22 -4.73 -12.95
CA ASN A 28 -49.89 -3.44 -12.79
C ASN A 28 -48.94 -2.31 -12.37
N LEU A 29 -47.81 -2.64 -11.74
CA LEU A 29 -46.77 -1.70 -11.35
C LEU A 29 -45.75 -1.45 -12.47
N THR A 30 -45.71 -2.28 -13.52
CA THR A 30 -44.81 -2.14 -14.69
C THR A 30 -44.73 -0.72 -15.24
N PRO A 31 -45.84 0.01 -15.48
CA PRO A 31 -45.77 1.38 -16.01
C PRO A 31 -45.10 2.37 -15.05
N LEU A 32 -45.18 2.10 -13.75
CA LEU A 32 -44.59 2.91 -12.70
C LEU A 32 -43.11 2.55 -12.53
N LEU A 33 -42.78 1.25 -12.46
CA LEU A 33 -41.42 0.71 -12.39
C LEU A 33 -40.55 1.05 -13.61
N PHE A 34 -41.17 1.16 -14.79
CA PHE A 34 -40.51 1.52 -16.05
C PHE A 34 -41.01 2.86 -16.59
N SER A 35 -41.48 3.75 -15.72
CA SER A 35 -41.67 5.15 -16.09
C SER A 35 -40.33 5.76 -16.53
N GLU A 36 -40.36 6.80 -17.38
CA GLU A 36 -39.13 7.45 -17.85
C GLU A 36 -38.22 7.89 -16.70
N GLU A 37 -38.80 8.39 -15.60
CA GLU A 37 -38.06 8.81 -14.40
C GLU A 37 -37.36 7.64 -13.70
N ASN A 38 -38.04 6.49 -13.56
CA ASN A 38 -37.44 5.30 -12.95
C ASN A 38 -36.44 4.59 -13.87
N GLN A 39 -36.63 4.66 -15.20
CA GLN A 39 -35.61 4.22 -16.15
C GLN A 39 -34.37 5.10 -16.09
N GLN A 40 -34.53 6.42 -16.01
CA GLN A 40 -33.40 7.34 -15.85
C GLN A 40 -32.64 7.07 -14.55
N ALA A 41 -33.34 6.88 -13.43
CA ALA A 41 -32.69 6.52 -12.16
C ALA A 41 -31.97 5.16 -12.24
N LEU A 42 -32.52 4.19 -12.95
CA LEU A 42 -31.88 2.90 -13.19
C LEU A 42 -30.63 3.04 -14.06
N ASP A 43 -30.68 3.84 -15.11
CA ASP A 43 -29.53 4.11 -16.00
C ASP A 43 -28.42 4.83 -15.26
N GLU A 44 -28.74 5.79 -14.38
CA GLU A 44 -27.76 6.47 -13.52
C GLU A 44 -27.08 5.48 -12.56
N LEU A 45 -27.84 4.57 -11.94
CA LEU A 45 -27.29 3.52 -11.06
C LEU A 45 -26.41 2.53 -11.83
N ILE A 46 -26.82 2.12 -13.03
CA ILE A 46 -26.03 1.26 -13.91
C ILE A 46 -24.73 1.97 -14.30
N GLY A 47 -24.80 3.26 -14.66
CA GLY A 47 -23.63 4.07 -14.98
C GLY A 47 -22.66 4.19 -13.80
N ALA A 48 -23.17 4.45 -12.59
CA ALA A 48 -22.37 4.51 -11.37
C ALA A 48 -21.68 3.16 -11.08
N ALA A 49 -22.43 2.06 -11.15
CA ALA A 49 -21.89 0.72 -10.95
C ALA A 49 -20.82 0.35 -12.00
N GLN A 50 -21.01 0.75 -13.26
CA GLN A 50 -20.00 0.56 -14.31
C GLN A 50 -18.70 1.31 -13.99
N VAL A 51 -18.79 2.56 -13.56
CA VAL A 51 -17.62 3.36 -13.17
C VAL A 51 -16.88 2.74 -11.98
N GLU A 52 -17.62 2.26 -10.97
CA GLU A 52 -17.03 1.57 -9.81
C GLU A 52 -16.31 0.28 -10.21
N ILE A 53 -16.92 -0.53 -11.08
CA ILE A 53 -16.32 -1.77 -11.58
C ILE A 53 -15.04 -1.48 -12.38
N ILE A 54 -15.06 -0.47 -13.25
CA ILE A 54 -13.88 -0.07 -14.04
C ILE A 54 -12.75 0.36 -13.09
N SER A 55 -13.04 1.25 -12.15
CA SER A 55 -12.04 1.70 -11.17
C SER A 55 -11.47 0.54 -10.34
N PHE A 56 -12.30 -0.42 -9.96
CA PHE A 56 -11.87 -1.62 -9.25
C PHE A 56 -10.94 -2.50 -10.11
N LEU A 57 -11.28 -2.72 -11.39
CA LEU A 57 -10.46 -3.50 -12.31
C LEU A 57 -9.11 -2.82 -12.59
N GLU A 58 -9.11 -1.50 -12.82
CA GLU A 58 -7.88 -0.70 -12.96
C GLU A 58 -7.01 -0.79 -11.71
N GLY A 59 -7.62 -0.77 -10.52
CA GLY A 59 -6.94 -0.97 -9.25
C GLY A 59 -6.25 -2.34 -9.14
N ILE A 60 -6.94 -3.42 -9.53
CA ILE A 60 -6.37 -4.77 -9.58
C ILE A 60 -5.19 -4.86 -10.56
N GLU A 61 -5.33 -4.28 -11.74
CA GLU A 61 -4.31 -4.34 -12.78
C GLU A 61 -3.05 -3.58 -12.34
N SER A 62 -3.22 -2.40 -11.74
CA SER A 62 -2.15 -1.61 -11.13
C SER A 62 -1.43 -2.38 -10.00
N ASP A 63 -2.20 -3.02 -9.11
CA ASP A 63 -1.64 -3.85 -8.04
C ASP A 63 -0.83 -5.04 -8.59
N ASN A 64 -1.33 -5.69 -9.63
CA ASN A 64 -0.64 -6.80 -10.28
C ASN A 64 0.66 -6.34 -10.93
N ALA A 65 0.63 -5.23 -11.67
CA ALA A 65 1.83 -4.64 -12.28
C ALA A 65 2.88 -4.25 -11.22
N LEU A 66 2.44 -3.66 -10.10
CA LEU A 66 3.32 -3.33 -8.98
C LEU A 66 3.96 -4.59 -8.37
N ASN A 67 3.17 -5.63 -8.13
CA ASN A 67 3.65 -6.89 -7.57
C ASN A 67 4.64 -7.60 -8.51
N GLN A 68 4.38 -7.57 -9.82
CA GLN A 68 5.32 -8.08 -10.83
C GLN A 68 6.64 -7.31 -10.81
N LYS A 69 6.60 -5.98 -10.78
CA LYS A 69 7.78 -5.13 -10.66
C LYS A 69 8.60 -5.44 -9.40
N ILE A 70 7.95 -5.62 -8.26
CA ILE A 70 8.62 -6.02 -7.01
C ILE A 70 9.23 -7.41 -7.15
N ALA A 71 8.54 -8.37 -7.77
CA ALA A 71 9.07 -9.71 -8.00
C ALA A 71 10.30 -9.71 -8.92
N GLU A 72 10.32 -8.87 -9.95
CA GLU A 72 11.51 -8.64 -10.79
C GLU A 72 12.65 -8.05 -9.96
N TRP A 73 12.37 -7.03 -9.15
CA TRP A 73 13.36 -6.46 -8.24
C TRP A 73 13.92 -7.46 -7.23
N ARG A 74 13.17 -8.48 -6.79
CA ARG A 74 13.71 -9.56 -5.95
C ARG A 74 14.72 -10.43 -6.70
N LYS A 75 14.52 -10.63 -8.02
CA LYS A 75 15.36 -11.50 -8.86
C LYS A 75 16.55 -10.79 -9.48
N GLN A 76 16.51 -9.47 -9.62
CA GLN A 76 17.59 -8.68 -10.21
C GLN A 76 18.89 -8.83 -9.43
N ASN A 77 20.01 -9.09 -10.12
CA ASN A 77 21.36 -9.04 -9.53
C ASN A 77 21.50 -9.78 -8.18
N GLN A 78 20.94 -10.98 -8.03
CA GLN A 78 21.04 -11.79 -6.80
C GLN A 78 22.48 -12.06 -6.33
N ARG A 79 23.46 -11.98 -7.24
CA ARG A 79 24.90 -12.10 -6.93
C ARG A 79 25.56 -10.78 -6.50
N SER A 80 24.80 -9.69 -6.41
CA SER A 80 25.30 -8.40 -5.99
C SER A 80 25.76 -8.43 -4.54
N LYS A 81 26.86 -7.72 -4.25
CA LYS A 81 27.28 -7.43 -2.87
C LYS A 81 26.54 -6.22 -2.32
N ASN A 82 25.27 -6.01 -2.67
CA ASN A 82 24.50 -4.88 -2.18
C ASN A 82 23.31 -5.40 -1.38
N THR A 83 23.05 -4.79 -0.24
CA THR A 83 21.79 -4.95 0.49
C THR A 83 20.71 -4.21 -0.26
N ARG A 84 19.71 -4.95 -0.76
CA ARG A 84 18.54 -4.37 -1.40
C ARG A 84 17.44 -4.11 -0.39
N VAL A 85 16.89 -2.91 -0.46
CA VAL A 85 15.67 -2.51 0.25
C VAL A 85 14.58 -2.23 -0.78
N ILE A 86 13.43 -2.86 -0.64
CA ILE A 86 12.22 -2.50 -1.39
C ILE A 86 11.22 -1.92 -0.39
N VAL A 87 10.73 -0.71 -0.67
CA VAL A 87 9.72 -0.04 0.15
C VAL A 87 8.44 0.03 -0.65
N LYS A 88 7.40 -0.67 -0.19
CA LYS A 88 6.05 -0.59 -0.71
C LYS A 88 5.25 0.42 0.09
N LEU A 89 4.55 1.30 -0.60
CA LEU A 89 3.71 2.34 0.00
C LEU A 89 2.26 2.13 -0.40
N ILE A 90 1.38 2.28 0.57
CA ILE A 90 -0.07 2.21 0.43
C ILE A 90 -0.61 3.53 0.96
N ASN A 91 -1.29 4.28 0.10
CA ASN A 91 -1.95 5.51 0.48
C ASN A 91 -3.45 5.27 0.55
N ASN A 92 -4.03 5.35 1.74
CA ASN A 92 -5.46 5.27 1.98
C ASN A 92 -6.06 6.67 2.26
N THR A 93 -5.36 7.74 1.88
CA THR A 93 -5.78 9.12 2.08
C THR A 93 -6.12 9.80 0.74
N PRO A 94 -6.86 10.92 0.76
CA PRO A 94 -7.09 11.73 -0.44
C PRO A 94 -5.86 12.52 -0.91
N HIS A 95 -4.73 12.44 -0.19
CA HIS A 95 -3.52 13.21 -0.48
C HIS A 95 -2.69 12.62 -1.62
N THR A 96 -1.96 13.47 -2.33
CA THR A 96 -1.00 13.06 -3.37
C THR A 96 0.43 13.30 -2.91
N PHE A 97 1.09 12.26 -2.44
CA PHE A 97 2.43 12.40 -1.86
C PHE A 97 3.55 12.40 -2.90
N LYS A 98 4.50 13.31 -2.73
CA LYS A 98 5.79 13.33 -3.45
C LYS A 98 6.94 13.19 -2.47
N ILE A 99 8.11 12.77 -2.95
CA ILE A 99 9.33 12.79 -2.15
C ILE A 99 9.83 14.23 -2.05
N ALA A 100 9.77 14.82 -0.85
CA ALA A 100 10.31 16.14 -0.59
C ALA A 100 11.83 16.08 -0.38
N ARG A 101 12.26 15.16 0.49
CA ARG A 101 13.67 14.95 0.86
C ARG A 101 13.91 13.48 1.07
N THR A 102 15.12 13.03 0.78
CA THR A 102 15.55 11.68 1.14
C THR A 102 17.05 11.57 1.18
N SER A 103 17.54 10.72 2.08
CA SER A 103 18.93 10.27 2.09
C SER A 103 19.11 8.91 1.39
N PHE A 104 18.01 8.23 1.00
CA PHE A 104 18.11 7.00 0.23
C PHE A 104 18.85 7.27 -1.10
N PRO A 105 19.75 6.36 -1.52
CA PRO A 105 20.44 6.46 -2.81
C PRO A 105 19.48 6.07 -3.94
N LEU A 106 18.50 6.93 -4.20
CA LEU A 106 17.61 6.90 -5.36
C LEU A 106 18.22 7.74 -6.48
N ARG A 107 18.02 7.34 -7.74
CA ARG A 107 18.41 8.17 -8.88
C ARG A 107 17.56 9.45 -8.87
N GLN A 108 18.13 10.54 -9.39
CA GLN A 108 17.43 11.82 -9.46
C GLN A 108 16.09 11.69 -10.21
N SER A 109 16.09 11.02 -11.35
CA SER A 109 14.87 10.78 -12.13
C SER A 109 13.81 10.00 -11.34
N GLU A 110 14.20 8.99 -10.56
CA GLU A 110 13.28 8.21 -9.73
C GLU A 110 12.65 9.06 -8.62
N ARG A 111 13.42 10.00 -8.05
CA ARG A 111 12.94 10.93 -7.03
C ARG A 111 11.96 11.95 -7.62
N GLU A 112 12.33 12.57 -8.73
CA GLU A 112 11.54 13.61 -9.40
C GLU A 112 10.24 13.06 -9.99
N SER A 113 10.26 11.83 -10.49
CA SER A 113 9.07 11.17 -11.01
C SER A 113 8.22 10.48 -9.94
N PHE A 114 8.65 10.47 -8.66
CA PHE A 114 7.91 9.77 -7.62
C PHE A 114 6.59 10.49 -7.34
N LEU A 115 5.50 9.74 -7.49
CA LEU A 115 4.16 10.16 -7.15
C LEU A 115 3.41 9.01 -6.50
N LEU A 116 2.83 9.26 -5.34
CA LEU A 116 1.91 8.35 -4.68
C LEU A 116 0.53 9.00 -4.68
N ALA A 117 -0.28 8.61 -5.67
CA ALA A 117 -1.63 9.13 -5.87
C ALA A 117 -2.58 8.76 -4.71
N PRO A 118 -3.72 9.47 -4.58
CA PRO A 118 -4.75 9.14 -3.61
C PRO A 118 -5.23 7.70 -3.78
N TYR A 119 -5.46 6.99 -2.67
CA TYR A 119 -5.99 5.62 -2.68
C TYR A 119 -5.17 4.60 -3.51
N ALA A 120 -3.92 4.91 -3.81
CA ALA A 120 -3.06 4.12 -4.68
C ALA A 120 -1.90 3.46 -3.91
N LYS A 121 -1.22 2.54 -4.61
CA LYS A 121 -0.02 1.86 -4.11
C LYS A 121 1.14 2.13 -5.05
N THR A 122 2.34 2.20 -4.49
CA THR A 122 3.57 2.28 -5.28
C THR A 122 4.71 1.61 -4.52
N ALA A 123 5.86 1.52 -5.15
CA ALA A 123 7.07 1.07 -4.48
C ALA A 123 8.30 1.70 -5.11
N PHE A 124 9.35 1.83 -4.30
CA PHE A 124 10.70 2.12 -4.77
C PHE A 124 11.69 1.10 -4.23
N LYS A 125 12.84 1.03 -4.89
CA LYS A 125 13.95 0.15 -4.54
C LYS A 125 15.20 0.99 -4.29
N SER A 126 16.01 0.55 -3.35
CA SER A 126 17.32 1.15 -3.09
C SER A 126 18.34 0.06 -2.79
N ASP A 127 19.54 0.21 -3.35
CA ASP A 127 20.64 -0.75 -3.19
C ASP A 127 21.78 -0.09 -2.41
N PHE A 128 22.15 -0.67 -1.27
CA PHE A 128 23.24 -0.20 -0.42
C PHE A 128 24.45 -1.10 -0.60
N ALA A 129 25.62 -0.52 -0.88
CA ALA A 129 26.83 -1.32 -1.01
C ALA A 129 27.15 -2.04 0.30
N TYR A 130 27.29 -3.37 0.25
CA TYR A 130 27.76 -4.17 1.36
C TYR A 130 29.29 -4.17 1.35
N THR A 131 29.88 -3.09 1.86
CA THR A 131 31.33 -2.93 1.89
C THR A 131 31.89 -3.24 3.28
N TYR A 132 32.41 -4.47 3.48
CA TYR A 132 33.31 -4.70 4.61
C TYR A 132 34.19 -5.94 4.48
N GLY A 133 35.39 -5.86 5.06
CA GLY A 133 36.33 -6.96 5.29
C GLY A 133 36.58 -7.16 6.79
N ALA A 134 36.81 -8.39 7.23
CA ALA A 134 37.01 -8.71 8.65
C ALA A 134 38.20 -7.95 9.28
N PRO A 135 38.19 -7.64 10.60
CA PRO A 135 37.18 -7.99 11.61
C PRO A 135 36.12 -6.90 11.88
N TRP A 136 34.92 -7.32 12.31
CA TRP A 136 33.72 -6.48 12.45
C TRP A 136 33.46 -6.01 13.90
N PRO A 137 33.22 -4.71 14.17
CA PRO A 137 32.86 -4.21 15.51
C PRO A 137 31.41 -4.52 15.87
N ASN A 138 31.13 -4.89 17.11
CA ASN A 138 29.75 -5.18 17.53
C ASN A 138 28.84 -3.94 17.38
N ASN A 139 27.58 -4.15 17.00
CA ASN A 139 26.56 -3.09 16.83
C ASN A 139 26.92 -1.99 15.82
N LYS A 140 27.44 -2.36 14.64
CA LYS A 140 27.74 -1.40 13.58
C LYS A 140 26.48 -0.99 12.83
N ILE A 141 26.24 0.32 12.72
CA ILE A 141 25.21 0.88 11.84
C ILE A 141 25.70 0.74 10.40
N MET A 142 24.94 0.03 9.56
CA MET A 142 25.24 -0.16 8.14
C MET A 142 24.73 0.99 7.30
N PHE A 143 23.50 1.41 7.58
CA PHE A 143 22.93 2.62 7.05
C PHE A 143 21.84 3.09 8.01
N ASN A 144 21.56 4.38 7.94
CA ASN A 144 20.42 5.03 8.58
C ASN A 144 19.91 6.06 7.58
N GLN A 145 18.70 5.85 7.07
CA GLN A 145 18.15 6.56 5.94
C GLN A 145 16.78 7.11 6.26
N PHE A 146 16.39 8.19 5.60
CA PHE A 146 15.05 8.73 5.72
C PHE A 146 14.49 9.16 4.37
N VAL A 147 13.16 9.25 4.31
CA VAL A 147 12.43 9.87 3.22
C VAL A 147 11.23 10.63 3.79
N ASP A 148 11.05 11.86 3.32
CA ASP A 148 9.92 12.72 3.64
C ASP A 148 8.94 12.69 2.47
N PHE A 149 7.70 12.33 2.75
CA PHE A 149 6.57 12.42 1.85
C PHE A 149 5.75 13.65 2.20
N ILE A 150 5.40 14.47 1.22
CA ILE A 150 4.65 15.72 1.46
C ILE A 150 3.47 15.87 0.51
N ASP A 151 2.37 16.40 1.05
CA ASP A 151 1.24 16.96 0.31
C ASP A 151 0.49 17.97 1.19
N GLN A 152 0.25 19.19 0.68
CA GLN A 152 -0.61 20.22 1.28
C GLN A 152 -0.73 20.21 2.83
N GLY A 153 0.38 20.47 3.54
CA GLY A 153 0.40 20.56 5.01
C GLY A 153 0.47 19.21 5.74
N VAL A 154 0.28 18.09 5.05
CA VAL A 154 0.64 16.74 5.52
C VAL A 154 2.09 16.45 5.13
N GLU A 155 2.91 16.09 6.11
CA GLU A 155 4.27 15.60 5.90
C GLU A 155 4.45 14.33 6.73
N VAL A 156 5.03 13.29 6.13
CA VAL A 156 5.31 12.02 6.78
C VAL A 156 6.79 11.68 6.58
N ARG A 157 7.48 11.40 7.68
CA ARG A 157 8.87 10.95 7.65
C ARG A 157 8.93 9.45 7.92
N PHE A 158 9.53 8.73 6.99
CA PHE A 158 9.92 7.34 7.17
C PHE A 158 11.43 7.27 7.43
N GLU A 159 11.83 6.60 8.50
CA GLU A 159 13.21 6.34 8.88
C GLU A 159 13.49 4.84 8.84
N LEU A 160 14.66 4.47 8.32
CA LEU A 160 15.08 3.09 8.16
C LEU A 160 16.56 2.95 8.46
N GLY A 161 16.88 2.07 9.41
CA GLY A 161 18.24 1.73 9.76
C GLY A 161 18.49 0.23 9.75
N MET A 162 19.71 -0.17 9.42
CA MET A 162 20.18 -1.54 9.60
C MET A 162 21.40 -1.53 10.51
N ILE A 163 21.35 -2.36 11.55
CA ILE A 163 22.44 -2.57 12.50
C ILE A 163 22.91 -4.01 12.36
N MET A 164 24.22 -4.20 12.21
CA MET A 164 24.86 -5.50 12.21
C MET A 164 25.43 -5.78 13.60
N SER A 165 25.00 -6.89 14.20
CA SER A 165 25.52 -7.40 15.45
C SER A 165 26.34 -8.67 15.21
N LYS A 166 27.33 -8.89 16.07
CA LYS A 166 28.16 -10.09 16.08
C LYS A 166 27.79 -10.91 17.32
N SER A 167 27.35 -12.14 17.11
CA SER A 167 27.26 -13.12 18.19
C SER A 167 28.47 -14.04 18.17
N PHE A 168 29.04 -14.33 19.34
CA PHE A 168 30.11 -15.32 19.48
C PHE A 168 29.47 -16.71 19.45
N GLY A 169 29.66 -17.45 18.35
CA GLY A 169 29.41 -18.89 18.32
C GLY A 169 30.63 -19.65 18.85
N VAL A 170 30.43 -20.91 19.25
CA VAL A 170 31.47 -21.79 19.82
C VAL A 170 32.64 -22.04 18.85
N ILE A 171 32.42 -21.90 17.53
CA ILE A 171 33.41 -22.21 16.47
C ILE A 171 33.69 -21.00 15.56
N SER A 172 32.69 -20.15 15.28
CA SER A 172 32.89 -18.92 14.50
C SER A 172 31.85 -17.85 14.85
N PRO A 173 32.16 -16.56 14.65
CA PRO A 173 31.18 -15.50 14.84
C PRO A 173 30.03 -15.60 13.84
N ARG A 174 28.78 -15.58 14.34
CA ARG A 174 27.60 -15.42 13.48
C ARG A 174 27.21 -13.94 13.42
N HIS A 175 27.03 -13.44 12.20
CA HIS A 175 26.52 -12.11 11.95
C HIS A 175 25.00 -12.13 11.97
N ARG A 176 24.38 -11.13 12.62
CA ARG A 176 22.93 -10.93 12.58
C ARG A 176 22.63 -9.49 12.20
N ALA A 177 21.82 -9.33 11.15
CA ALA A 177 21.24 -8.06 10.80
C ALA A 177 20.00 -7.80 11.65
N THR A 178 19.86 -6.57 12.13
CA THR A 178 18.64 -6.07 12.78
C THR A 178 18.23 -4.81 12.05
N VAL A 179 17.04 -4.83 11.47
CA VAL A 179 16.46 -3.68 10.78
C VAL A 179 15.53 -2.96 11.76
N LYS A 180 15.68 -1.65 11.85
CA LYS A 180 14.80 -0.75 12.58
C LYS A 180 14.12 0.18 11.59
N ASN A 181 12.82 0.35 11.74
CA ASN A 181 12.04 1.26 10.92
C ASN A 181 11.08 2.04 11.81
N ARG A 182 10.77 3.26 11.39
CA ARG A 182 9.84 4.15 12.07
C ARG A 182 9.14 5.02 11.04
N ILE A 183 7.89 5.36 11.28
CA ILE A 183 7.16 6.34 10.48
C ILE A 183 6.39 7.28 11.38
N ASP A 184 6.46 8.58 11.08
CA ASP A 184 5.77 9.62 11.84
C ASP A 184 5.13 10.65 10.90
N SER A 185 3.90 11.06 11.21
CA SER A 185 3.28 12.24 10.59
C SER A 185 3.80 13.50 11.28
N ILE A 186 4.64 14.26 10.58
CA ILE A 186 5.35 15.44 11.10
C ILE A 186 4.79 16.77 10.58
N GLY A 187 3.87 16.74 9.61
CA GLY A 187 3.19 17.94 9.09
C GLY A 187 2.24 18.62 10.08
N SER A 188 1.67 19.74 9.65
CA SER A 188 0.63 20.49 10.39
C SER A 188 -0.69 19.71 10.43
N SER A 189 -1.00 18.98 9.37
CA SER A 189 -2.14 18.06 9.30
C SER A 189 -1.67 16.64 9.59
N LYS A 190 -2.27 16.01 10.59
CA LYS A 190 -1.90 14.65 11.02
C LYS A 190 -2.69 13.60 10.27
N ILE A 191 -2.00 12.52 9.89
CA ILE A 191 -2.60 11.28 9.41
C ILE A 191 -2.06 10.10 10.21
N ALA A 192 -2.82 9.00 10.28
CA ALA A 192 -2.29 7.77 10.82
C ALA A 192 -1.27 7.16 9.85
N CYS A 193 -0.24 6.52 10.42
CA CYS A 193 0.84 5.93 9.66
C CYS A 193 1.27 4.63 10.33
N THR A 194 1.51 3.59 9.53
CA THR A 194 2.08 2.34 10.03
C THR A 194 3.19 1.86 9.11
N THR A 195 4.12 1.10 9.67
CA THR A 195 5.20 0.47 8.92
C THR A 195 5.51 -0.90 9.50
N LYS A 196 5.89 -1.84 8.63
CA LYS A 196 6.30 -3.19 9.02
C LYS A 196 7.32 -3.76 8.04
N ILE A 197 8.24 -4.56 8.54
CA ILE A 197 9.10 -5.39 7.69
C ILE A 197 8.27 -6.59 7.24
N THR A 198 8.15 -6.79 5.94
CA THR A 198 7.34 -7.88 5.36
C THR A 198 8.17 -9.09 4.96
N ASN A 199 9.46 -8.89 4.68
CA ASN A 199 10.38 -9.94 4.31
C ASN A 199 11.81 -9.54 4.70
N MET A 200 12.64 -10.49 5.08
CA MET A 200 14.06 -10.28 5.39
C MET A 200 14.85 -11.57 5.15
N ASP A 201 15.88 -11.49 4.32
CA ASP A 201 16.79 -12.60 4.06
C ASP A 201 17.63 -12.92 5.31
N GLU A 202 17.81 -14.21 5.58
CA GLU A 202 18.63 -14.68 6.71
C GLU A 202 20.14 -14.57 6.46
N ASN A 203 20.55 -14.40 5.20
CA ASN A 203 21.94 -14.42 4.76
C ASN A 203 22.35 -13.12 4.09
N VAL A 204 23.65 -12.81 4.13
CA VAL A 204 24.24 -11.68 3.40
C VAL A 204 23.89 -11.77 1.91
N PRO A 205 23.55 -10.65 1.25
CA PRO A 205 23.63 -9.26 1.72
C PRO A 205 22.41 -8.77 2.53
N PHE A 206 21.61 -9.64 3.15
CA PHE A 206 20.46 -9.33 4.02
C PHE A 206 19.44 -8.40 3.36
N ASN A 207 18.93 -8.78 2.18
CA ASN A 207 17.88 -7.98 1.53
C ASN A 207 16.60 -8.02 2.36
N PHE A 208 15.81 -6.96 2.30
CA PHE A 208 14.56 -6.92 3.03
C PHE A 208 13.55 -5.96 2.39
N GLU A 209 12.31 -6.11 2.84
CA GLU A 209 11.17 -5.37 2.33
C GLU A 209 10.41 -4.72 3.46
N VAL A 210 9.94 -3.51 3.21
CA VAL A 210 9.15 -2.73 4.17
C VAL A 210 7.85 -2.31 3.51
N GLU A 211 6.74 -2.46 4.21
CA GLU A 211 5.46 -1.87 3.83
C GLU A 211 5.18 -0.65 4.71
N ILE A 212 4.73 0.42 4.07
CA ILE A 212 4.27 1.66 4.69
C ILE A 212 2.80 1.83 4.32
N THR A 213 1.96 2.14 5.30
CA THR A 213 0.55 2.49 5.08
C THR A 213 0.28 3.86 5.66
N LEU A 214 -0.26 4.75 4.84
CA LEU A 214 -0.69 6.10 5.18
C LEU A 214 -2.21 6.13 5.19
N GLY A 215 -2.83 6.56 6.28
CA GLY A 215 -4.29 6.60 6.43
C GLY A 215 -4.75 6.12 7.79
#